data_AF-A0A918ZUU9-F1
#
_entry.id   AF-A0A918ZUU9-F1
#
_cell.length_a   1.000
_cell.length_b   1.000
_cell.length_c   1.000
_cell.angle_alpha   90.00
_cell.angle_beta   90.00
_cell.angle_gamma   90.00
#
_symmetry.space_group_name_H-M   'P 1'
#
loop_
_entity.id
_entity.type
_entity.pdbx_description
1 polymer ?
#
loop_
_entity_poly.entity_id
_entity_poly.type
_entity_poly.pdbx_seq_one_letter_code
_entity_poly.pdbx_strand_id
1 'polypeptide(L)'
;MGEMAQIATVLEHSGTLADVAAKYDRITELVECDAVDELSETDALAALLVVRTLRDKLLLDEQRLIAAARRQGVTWTRLAAALEVRTRQSAERRYLQLRRDLDDIVGHPLTQNERVEAARTHRDRKAEQRWAVDHQVAIVALARRLAAVPGLQQRADRCPKVARANEVAVLHARRAGEADPAPIRTAWPTRLVHAVQAEQAHRTAEAEEERRVPSLEDVKDAGRPAPPDPARLTFAQQAHLIHEMFGLIGYAIDSDSVELSDHADLVAAVRELYAKAGPNAPRAPEDYAPRPVRREGEHSNGQAAE
;
A
#
# COMPACT_ATOMS: atom_id res chain seq x y z
N MET A 1 11.02 -40.03 -21.94
CA MET A 1 11.21 -38.57 -21.90
C MET A 1 10.69 -38.07 -20.56
N GLY A 2 11.57 -37.46 -19.76
CA GLY A 2 11.30 -36.70 -18.51
C GLY A 2 10.82 -37.55 -17.33
N GLU A 3 11.56 -37.86 -16.27
CA GLU A 3 12.54 -37.09 -15.48
C GLU A 3 11.99 -35.80 -14.85
N MET A 4 12.27 -35.66 -13.54
CA MET A 4 12.16 -34.47 -12.67
C MET A 4 10.89 -34.30 -11.82
N ALA A 5 10.87 -35.00 -10.67
CA ALA A 5 10.83 -34.35 -9.35
C ALA A 5 11.00 -35.40 -8.23
N GLN A 6 12.19 -35.98 -8.14
CA GLN A 6 12.70 -36.43 -6.86
C GLN A 6 12.98 -35.18 -6.02
N ILE A 7 12.12 -34.90 -5.04
CA ILE A 7 12.59 -34.27 -3.81
C ILE A 7 12.45 -35.35 -2.74
N ALA A 8 13.40 -36.28 -2.79
CA ALA A 8 13.76 -37.08 -1.65
C ALA A 8 14.50 -36.16 -0.67
N THR A 9 13.75 -35.56 0.24
CA THR A 9 14.26 -35.18 1.56
C THR A 9 13.13 -35.45 2.55
N VAL A 10 12.74 -36.72 2.61
CA VAL A 10 12.21 -37.25 3.87
C VAL A 10 13.40 -37.23 4.81
N LEU A 11 13.52 -36.16 5.60
CA LEU A 11 14.32 -36.18 6.82
C LEU A 11 13.78 -37.36 7.63
N GLU A 12 14.52 -38.46 7.66
CA GLU A 12 14.26 -39.53 8.61
C GLU A 12 14.39 -38.93 10.02
N HIS A 13 13.25 -38.64 10.64
CA HIS A 13 13.19 -38.08 11.99
C HIS A 13 13.51 -39.22 12.97
N SER A 14 14.79 -39.40 13.29
CA SER A 14 15.21 -40.26 14.38
C SER A 14 14.92 -39.57 15.73
N GLY A 15 13.70 -39.78 16.23
CA GLY A 15 13.32 -39.38 17.59
C GLY A 15 11.93 -38.79 17.64
N THR A 16 11.11 -39.31 18.54
CA THR A 16 9.84 -38.67 18.91
C THR A 16 10.13 -37.28 19.50
N LEU A 17 9.17 -36.35 19.46
CA LEU A 17 9.33 -35.02 20.07
C LEU A 17 9.74 -35.11 21.56
N ALA A 18 9.37 -36.22 22.22
CA ALA A 18 9.80 -36.54 23.58
C ALA A 18 11.30 -36.80 23.70
N ASP A 19 11.92 -37.46 22.71
CA ASP A 19 13.36 -37.73 22.69
C ASP A 19 14.16 -36.44 22.49
N VAL A 20 13.67 -35.55 21.61
CA VAL A 20 14.27 -34.22 21.40
C VAL A 20 14.15 -33.37 22.66
N ALA A 21 13.01 -33.41 23.34
CA ALA A 21 12.80 -32.69 24.60
C ALA A 21 13.72 -33.22 25.70
N ALA A 22 13.76 -34.54 25.92
CA ALA A 22 14.63 -35.16 26.93
C ALA A 22 16.12 -34.88 26.68
N LYS A 23 16.54 -34.88 25.41
CA LYS A 23 17.91 -34.51 25.05
C LYS A 23 18.20 -33.03 25.31
N TYR A 24 17.27 -32.15 24.97
CA TYR A 24 17.38 -30.71 25.26
C TYR A 24 17.48 -30.46 26.77
N ASP A 25 16.57 -31.05 27.56
CA ASP A 25 16.53 -30.91 29.02
C ASP A 25 17.86 -31.32 29.65
N ARG A 26 18.40 -32.48 29.24
CA ARG A 26 19.71 -32.96 29.69
C ARG A 26 20.85 -31.99 29.36
N ILE A 27 20.83 -31.37 28.17
CA ILE A 27 21.84 -30.37 27.79
C ILE A 27 21.74 -29.14 28.69
N THR A 28 20.53 -28.64 28.95
CA THR A 28 20.32 -27.52 29.88
C THR A 28 20.73 -27.84 31.30
N GLU A 29 20.45 -29.05 31.82
CA GLU A 29 20.88 -29.49 33.15
C GLU A 29 22.42 -29.49 33.28
N LEU A 30 23.13 -29.96 32.25
CA LEU A 30 24.60 -29.93 32.22
C LEU A 30 25.14 -28.50 32.25
N VAL A 31 24.51 -27.57 31.51
CA VAL A 31 24.88 -26.15 31.51
C VAL A 31 24.58 -25.49 32.86
N GLU A 32 23.45 -25.79 33.48
CA GLU A 32 23.07 -25.26 34.80
C GLU A 32 24.01 -25.76 35.92
N CYS A 33 24.50 -27.00 35.80
CA CYS A 33 25.46 -27.61 36.73
C CYS A 33 26.93 -27.23 36.45
N ASP A 34 27.20 -26.36 35.47
CA ASP A 34 28.54 -25.96 35.02
C ASP A 34 29.43 -27.15 34.54
N ALA A 35 28.81 -28.23 34.07
CA ALA A 35 29.46 -29.44 33.56
C ALA A 35 29.73 -29.35 32.04
N VAL A 36 30.26 -28.22 31.57
CA VAL A 36 30.43 -27.91 30.14
C VAL A 36 31.41 -28.88 29.45
N ASP A 37 32.35 -29.45 30.20
CA ASP A 37 33.31 -30.45 29.70
C ASP A 37 32.64 -31.76 29.23
N GLU A 38 31.42 -32.04 29.71
CA GLU A 38 30.61 -33.21 29.29
C GLU A 38 29.72 -32.90 28.08
N LEU A 39 29.66 -31.64 27.63
CA LEU A 39 28.83 -31.18 26.53
C LEU A 39 29.61 -31.13 25.22
N SER A 40 29.15 -31.86 24.20
CA SER A 40 29.74 -31.75 22.86
C SER A 40 29.33 -30.44 22.17
N GLU A 41 30.21 -29.91 21.30
CA GLU A 41 29.90 -28.74 20.46
C GLU A 41 28.60 -28.94 19.65
N THR A 42 28.43 -30.14 19.07
CA THR A 42 27.25 -30.52 18.31
C THR A 42 25.98 -30.45 19.17
N ASP A 43 26.04 -30.89 20.42
CA ASP A 43 24.89 -30.85 21.34
C ASP A 43 24.53 -29.41 21.72
N ALA A 44 25.54 -28.56 21.98
CA ALA A 44 25.32 -27.14 22.25
C ALA A 44 24.65 -26.42 21.06
N LEU A 45 25.14 -26.65 19.84
CA LEU A 45 24.55 -26.09 18.62
C LEU A 45 23.14 -26.62 18.36
N ALA A 46 22.90 -27.92 18.60
CA ALA A 46 21.58 -28.52 18.48
C ALA A 46 20.57 -27.91 19.46
N ALA A 47 20.96 -27.69 20.72
CA ALA A 47 20.11 -27.03 21.71
C ALA A 47 19.76 -25.60 21.31
N LEU A 48 20.72 -24.83 20.75
CA LEU A 48 20.46 -23.49 20.23
C LEU A 48 19.49 -23.49 19.04
N LEU A 49 19.57 -24.49 18.15
CA LEU A 49 18.61 -24.66 17.05
C LEU A 49 17.21 -24.98 17.56
N VAL A 50 17.08 -25.83 18.59
CA VAL A 50 15.81 -26.12 19.26
C VAL A 50 15.21 -24.84 19.83
N VAL A 51 16.00 -24.04 20.55
CA VAL A 51 15.56 -22.74 21.10
C VAL A 51 15.07 -21.79 20.01
N ARG A 52 15.82 -21.65 18.91
CA ARG A 52 15.42 -20.81 17.78
C ARG A 52 14.08 -21.27 17.19
N THR A 53 13.94 -22.57 16.94
CA THR A 53 12.74 -23.16 16.35
C THR A 53 11.52 -22.99 17.26
N LEU A 54 11.69 -23.20 18.57
CA LEU A 54 10.66 -22.95 19.57
C LEU A 54 10.24 -21.48 19.59
N ARG A 55 11.18 -20.53 19.56
CA ARG A 55 10.86 -19.10 19.48
C ARG A 55 10.04 -18.76 18.24
N ASP A 56 10.43 -19.27 17.08
CA ASP A 56 9.68 -19.06 15.83
C ASP A 56 8.26 -19.62 15.90
N LYS A 57 8.10 -20.82 16.46
CA LYS A 57 6.81 -21.48 16.67
C LYS A 57 5.94 -20.73 17.69
N LEU A 58 6.52 -20.26 18.79
CA LEU A 58 5.80 -19.47 19.81
C LEU A 58 5.30 -18.14 19.25
N LEU A 59 6.09 -17.45 18.42
CA LEU A 59 5.64 -16.21 17.76
C LEU A 59 4.45 -16.46 16.82
N LEU A 60 4.47 -17.58 16.08
CA LEU A 60 3.37 -17.97 15.19
C LEU A 60 2.11 -18.33 15.99
N ASP A 61 2.26 -19.10 17.07
CA ASP A 61 1.16 -19.50 17.92
C ASP A 61 0.55 -18.29 18.64
N GLU A 62 1.38 -17.37 19.15
CA GLU A 62 0.91 -16.12 19.77
C GLU A 62 0.04 -15.32 18.80
N GLN A 63 0.47 -15.15 17.54
CA GLN A 63 -0.33 -14.48 16.51
C GLN A 63 -1.69 -15.16 16.31
N ARG A 64 -1.70 -16.50 16.19
CA ARG A 64 -2.90 -17.31 15.95
C ARG A 64 -3.87 -17.25 17.14
N LEU A 65 -3.34 -17.31 18.35
CA LEU A 65 -4.11 -17.24 19.60
C LEU A 65 -4.73 -15.85 19.79
N ILE A 66 -3.96 -14.77 19.56
CA ILE A 66 -4.50 -13.40 19.59
C ILE A 66 -5.61 -13.26 18.54
N ALA A 67 -5.39 -13.73 17.30
CA ALA A 67 -6.41 -13.67 16.26
C ALA A 67 -7.68 -14.46 16.61
N ALA A 68 -7.54 -15.66 17.20
CA ALA A 68 -8.67 -16.46 17.66
C ALA A 68 -9.45 -15.76 18.79
N ALA A 69 -8.76 -15.20 19.78
CA ALA A 69 -9.38 -14.43 20.85
C ALA A 69 -10.14 -13.21 20.32
N ARG A 70 -9.58 -12.51 19.31
CA ARG A 70 -10.28 -11.39 18.63
C ARG A 70 -11.55 -11.84 17.92
N ARG A 71 -11.55 -13.01 17.27
CA ARG A 71 -12.76 -13.60 16.65
C ARG A 71 -13.83 -13.96 17.68
N GLN A 72 -13.44 -14.28 18.90
CA GLN A 72 -14.35 -14.51 20.03
C GLN A 72 -14.78 -13.22 20.74
N GLY A 73 -14.39 -12.05 20.23
CA GLY A 73 -14.79 -10.75 20.80
C GLY A 73 -13.97 -10.28 22.00
N VAL A 74 -12.85 -10.95 22.34
CA VAL A 74 -11.98 -10.51 23.45
C VAL A 74 -11.39 -9.13 23.15
N THR A 75 -11.57 -8.17 24.06
CA THR A 75 -11.09 -6.79 23.89
C THR A 75 -9.56 -6.69 24.00
N TRP A 76 -8.98 -5.68 23.36
CA TRP A 76 -7.54 -5.39 23.48
C TRP A 76 -7.08 -5.15 24.92
N THR A 77 -7.95 -4.62 25.77
CA THR A 77 -7.65 -4.44 27.20
C THR A 77 -7.50 -5.78 27.92
N ARG A 78 -8.38 -6.76 27.64
CA ARG A 78 -8.26 -8.12 28.20
C ARG A 78 -7.05 -8.85 27.65
N LEU A 79 -6.74 -8.67 26.37
CA LEU A 79 -5.51 -9.20 25.77
C LEU A 79 -4.26 -8.56 26.36
N ALA A 80 -4.28 -7.26 26.68
CA ALA A 80 -3.14 -6.60 27.30
C ALA A 80 -2.78 -7.21 28.65
N ALA A 81 -3.77 -7.55 29.46
CA ALA A 81 -3.57 -8.28 30.71
C ALA A 81 -2.98 -9.69 30.47
N ALA A 82 -3.49 -10.44 29.49
CA ALA A 82 -3.01 -11.79 29.18
C ALA A 82 -1.60 -11.83 28.55
N LEU A 83 -1.22 -10.77 27.82
CA LEU A 83 0.10 -10.61 27.21
C LEU A 83 1.09 -9.88 28.14
N GLU A 84 0.67 -9.53 29.36
CA GLU A 84 1.46 -8.78 30.35
C GLU A 84 2.02 -7.44 29.82
N VAL A 85 1.28 -6.78 28.93
CA VAL A 85 1.63 -5.47 28.39
C VAL A 85 0.79 -4.37 29.04
N ARG A 86 1.42 -3.22 29.31
CA ARG A 86 0.83 -2.13 30.11
C ARG A 86 -0.45 -1.53 29.53
N THR A 87 -0.65 -1.55 28.21
CA THR A 87 -1.75 -0.81 27.57
C THR A 87 -2.42 -1.60 26.45
N ARG A 88 -3.67 -1.23 26.12
CA ARG A 88 -4.39 -1.76 24.95
C ARG A 88 -3.60 -1.53 23.65
N GLN A 89 -2.91 -0.40 23.54
CA GLN A 89 -2.14 -0.04 22.34
C GLN A 89 -0.89 -0.91 22.20
N SER A 90 -0.26 -1.28 23.32
CA SER A 90 0.86 -2.22 23.34
C SER A 90 0.44 -3.60 22.86
N ALA A 91 -0.72 -4.09 23.28
CA ALA A 91 -1.28 -5.37 22.81
C ALA A 91 -1.61 -5.34 21.32
N GLU A 92 -2.23 -4.27 20.84
CA GLU A 92 -2.53 -4.08 19.41
C GLU A 92 -1.25 -4.02 18.58
N ARG A 93 -0.25 -3.27 19.04
CA ARG A 93 1.06 -3.19 18.38
C ARG A 93 1.74 -4.57 18.31
N ARG A 94 1.78 -5.34 19.41
CA ARG A 94 2.32 -6.71 19.45
C ARG A 94 1.67 -7.57 18.37
N TYR A 95 0.35 -7.55 18.27
CA TYR A 95 -0.38 -8.30 17.25
C TYR A 95 -0.01 -7.88 15.82
N LEU A 96 0.05 -6.58 15.54
CA LEU A 96 0.43 -6.06 14.21
C LEU A 96 1.88 -6.40 13.85
N GLN A 97 2.80 -6.40 14.82
CA GLN A 97 4.19 -6.83 14.62
C GLN A 97 4.32 -8.32 14.32
N LEU A 98 3.34 -9.14 14.69
CA LEU A 98 3.36 -10.58 14.43
C LEU A 98 2.70 -10.95 13.08
N ARG A 99 1.90 -10.05 12.50
CA ARG A 99 1.21 -10.27 11.21
C ARG A 99 2.20 -10.41 10.07
N ARG A 100 2.30 -11.59 9.46
CA ARG A 100 3.10 -11.83 8.25
C ARG A 100 2.30 -11.67 6.96
N ASP A 101 0.98 -11.66 7.04
CA ASP A 101 0.08 -11.42 5.92
C ASP A 101 0.16 -9.98 5.36
N LEU A 102 0.74 -9.05 6.13
CA LEU A 102 1.10 -7.73 5.63
C LEU A 102 2.30 -7.78 4.67
N ASP A 103 3.20 -8.75 4.84
CA ASP A 103 4.37 -8.93 3.97
C ASP A 103 3.91 -9.36 2.57
N ASP A 104 2.90 -10.24 2.49
CA ASP A 104 2.28 -10.68 1.22
C ASP A 104 1.58 -9.53 0.49
N ILE A 105 0.95 -8.61 1.21
CA ILE A 105 0.28 -7.43 0.64
C ILE A 105 1.30 -6.43 0.07
N VAL A 106 2.47 -6.30 0.71
CA VAL A 106 3.51 -5.33 0.33
C VAL A 106 4.56 -5.92 -0.63
N GLY A 107 4.59 -7.25 -0.78
CA GLY A 107 5.40 -7.96 -1.78
C GLY A 107 6.87 -8.19 -1.38
N HIS A 108 7.24 -7.91 -0.12
CA HIS A 108 8.56 -8.20 0.44
C HIS A 108 8.48 -8.37 1.97
N PRO A 109 9.42 -9.09 2.61
CA PRO A 109 9.43 -9.27 4.06
C PRO A 109 9.60 -7.92 4.79
N LEU A 110 8.72 -7.62 5.74
CA LEU A 110 8.73 -6.36 6.48
C LEU A 110 9.30 -6.57 7.90
N THR A 111 10.09 -5.59 8.36
CA THR A 111 10.46 -5.48 9.77
C THR A 111 9.22 -5.24 10.63
N GLN A 112 9.34 -5.47 11.94
CA GLN A 112 8.22 -5.29 12.87
C GLN A 112 7.63 -3.86 12.87
N ASN A 113 8.46 -2.82 12.72
CA ASN A 113 7.98 -1.45 12.64
C ASN A 113 7.31 -1.16 11.29
N GLU A 114 7.88 -1.65 10.18
CA GLU A 114 7.29 -1.52 8.85
C GLU A 114 5.93 -2.19 8.74
N ARG A 115 5.69 -3.30 9.46
CA ARG A 115 4.35 -3.91 9.53
C ARG A 115 3.31 -3.04 10.23
N VAL A 116 3.72 -2.35 11.29
CA VAL A 116 2.82 -1.42 12.00
C VAL A 116 2.49 -0.23 11.10
N GLU A 117 3.49 0.31 10.38
CA GLU A 117 3.28 1.38 9.41
C GLU A 117 2.44 0.92 8.21
N ALA A 118 2.69 -0.26 7.65
CA ALA A 118 1.86 -0.83 6.59
C ALA A 118 0.40 -0.98 7.03
N ALA A 119 0.15 -1.42 8.27
CA ALA A 119 -1.20 -1.49 8.83
C ALA A 119 -1.84 -0.12 9.07
N ARG A 120 -1.06 0.92 9.36
CA ARG A 120 -1.52 2.32 9.44
C ARG A 120 -1.89 2.82 8.05
N THR A 121 -0.95 2.78 7.11
CA THR A 121 -1.17 3.15 5.70
C THR A 121 -2.37 2.45 5.08
N HIS A 122 -2.57 1.15 5.37
CA HIS A 122 -3.73 0.42 4.87
C HIS A 122 -5.06 0.88 5.52
N ARG A 123 -5.07 1.23 6.81
CA ARG A 123 -6.26 1.83 7.46
C ARG A 123 -6.55 3.22 6.89
N ASP A 124 -5.51 4.01 6.66
CA ASP A 124 -5.62 5.34 6.10
C ASP A 124 -6.19 5.26 4.68
N ARG A 125 -5.68 4.36 3.83
CA ARG A 125 -6.26 4.08 2.50
C ARG A 125 -7.73 3.67 2.53
N LYS A 126 -8.15 2.88 3.53
CA LYS A 126 -9.58 2.53 3.69
C LYS A 126 -10.42 3.74 4.10
N ALA A 127 -9.88 4.62 4.94
CA ALA A 127 -10.54 5.86 5.33
C ALA A 127 -10.64 6.83 4.14
N GLU A 128 -9.56 6.98 3.35
CA GLU A 128 -9.54 7.73 2.09
C GLU A 128 -10.58 7.20 1.10
N GLN A 129 -10.62 5.88 0.87
CA GLN A 129 -11.56 5.27 -0.08
C GLN A 129 -13.01 5.46 0.37
N ARG A 130 -13.31 5.31 1.67
CA ARG A 130 -14.63 5.57 2.22
C ARG A 130 -15.02 7.04 2.04
N TRP A 131 -14.13 7.96 2.38
CA TRP A 131 -14.37 9.40 2.21
C TRP A 131 -14.62 9.73 0.73
N ALA A 132 -13.87 9.10 -0.18
CA ALA A 132 -14.01 9.28 -1.61
C ALA A 132 -15.40 8.81 -2.12
N VAL A 133 -15.90 7.68 -1.63
CA VAL A 133 -17.27 7.21 -1.94
C VAL A 133 -18.31 8.19 -1.41
N ASP A 134 -18.16 8.65 -0.17
CA ASP A 134 -19.10 9.61 0.45
C ASP A 134 -19.14 10.96 -0.30
N HIS A 135 -18.04 11.35 -0.96
CA HIS A 135 -17.89 12.61 -1.70
C HIS A 135 -17.78 12.42 -3.22
N GLN A 136 -18.22 11.27 -3.73
CA GLN A 136 -18.01 10.87 -5.13
C GLN A 136 -18.51 11.91 -6.15
N VAL A 137 -19.63 12.58 -5.88
CA VAL A 137 -20.23 13.57 -6.79
C VAL A 137 -19.27 14.73 -7.04
N ALA A 138 -18.65 15.25 -5.97
CA ALA A 138 -17.70 16.35 -6.06
C ALA A 138 -16.39 15.92 -6.75
N ILE A 139 -15.90 14.71 -6.42
CA ILE A 139 -14.68 14.15 -7.02
C ILE A 139 -14.86 13.94 -8.52
N VAL A 140 -15.95 13.29 -8.95
CA VAL A 140 -16.24 13.03 -10.37
C VAL A 140 -16.42 14.34 -11.15
N ALA A 141 -17.11 15.32 -10.57
CA ALA A 141 -17.31 16.62 -11.21
C ALA A 141 -15.97 17.36 -11.43
N LEU A 142 -15.08 17.36 -10.43
CA LEU A 142 -13.76 17.97 -10.55
C LEU A 142 -12.85 17.20 -11.50
N ALA A 143 -12.88 15.86 -11.46
CA ALA A 143 -12.14 15.01 -12.37
C ALA A 143 -12.52 15.27 -13.84
N ARG A 144 -13.83 15.40 -14.13
CA ARG A 144 -14.34 15.74 -15.46
C ARG A 144 -13.88 17.14 -15.90
N ARG A 145 -13.98 18.14 -15.03
CA ARG A 145 -13.50 19.51 -15.33
C ARG A 145 -12.01 19.52 -15.63
N LEU A 146 -11.20 18.82 -14.83
CA LEU A 146 -9.77 18.72 -15.03
C LEU A 146 -9.41 17.97 -16.32
N ALA A 147 -10.06 16.85 -16.59
CA ALA A 147 -9.87 16.07 -17.83
C ALA A 147 -10.26 16.86 -19.10
N ALA A 148 -11.17 17.83 -18.99
CA ALA A 148 -11.60 18.69 -20.08
C ALA A 148 -10.65 19.88 -20.34
N VAL A 149 -9.61 20.09 -19.52
CA VAL A 149 -8.65 21.19 -19.72
C VAL A 149 -7.90 21.01 -21.05
N PRO A 150 -7.92 22.02 -21.94
CA PRO A 150 -7.23 21.95 -23.21
C PRO A 150 -5.73 21.71 -23.05
N GLY A 151 -5.25 20.65 -23.69
CA GLY A 151 -3.84 20.30 -23.70
C GLY A 151 -3.29 19.86 -22.34
N LEU A 152 -4.12 19.27 -21.47
CA LEU A 152 -3.71 18.84 -20.13
C LEU A 152 -2.43 17.99 -20.13
N GLN A 153 -2.31 17.04 -21.06
CA GLN A 153 -1.12 16.20 -21.20
C GLN A 153 0.11 17.03 -21.54
N GLN A 154 0.01 17.96 -22.50
CA GLN A 154 1.15 18.81 -22.88
C GLN A 154 1.56 19.75 -21.73
N ARG A 155 0.59 20.24 -20.95
CA ARG A 155 0.85 21.07 -19.75
C ARG A 155 1.58 20.27 -18.66
N ALA A 156 1.16 19.03 -18.43
CA ALA A 156 1.81 18.15 -17.45
C ALA A 156 3.22 17.73 -17.88
N ASP A 157 3.44 17.48 -19.16
CA ASP A 157 4.75 17.08 -19.70
C ASP A 157 5.76 18.24 -19.75
N ARG A 158 5.29 19.50 -19.74
CA ARG A 158 6.13 20.72 -19.71
C ARG A 158 6.42 21.24 -18.30
N CYS A 159 5.92 20.59 -17.25
CA CYS A 159 6.12 21.07 -15.90
C CYS A 159 7.61 21.05 -15.51
N PRO A 160 8.05 21.93 -14.57
CA PRO A 160 9.45 22.04 -14.18
C PRO A 160 10.07 20.72 -13.72
N LYS A 161 9.29 19.87 -13.05
CA LYS A 161 9.74 18.55 -12.58
C LYS A 161 10.11 17.62 -13.73
N VAL A 162 9.27 17.54 -14.75
CA VAL A 162 9.49 16.68 -15.93
C VAL A 162 10.60 17.26 -16.81
N ALA A 163 10.66 18.58 -16.97
CA ALA A 163 11.73 19.27 -17.67
C ALA A 163 13.11 18.92 -17.07
N ARG A 164 13.27 19.08 -15.75
CA ARG A 164 14.52 18.71 -15.04
C ARG A 164 14.85 17.23 -15.19
N ALA A 165 13.86 16.34 -15.11
CA ALA A 165 14.09 14.91 -15.29
C ALA A 165 14.57 14.57 -16.71
N ASN A 166 14.00 15.23 -17.73
CA ASN A 166 14.45 15.11 -19.11
C ASN A 166 15.87 15.64 -19.31
N GLU A 167 16.19 16.81 -18.75
CA GLU A 167 17.54 17.39 -18.81
C GLU A 167 18.60 16.46 -18.20
N VAL A 168 18.30 15.87 -17.04
CA VAL A 168 19.17 14.90 -16.37
C VAL A 168 19.34 13.65 -17.23
N ALA A 169 18.26 13.09 -17.79
CA ALA A 169 18.32 11.92 -18.66
C ALA A 169 19.17 12.16 -19.91
N VAL A 170 19.00 13.32 -20.55
CA VAL A 170 19.81 13.75 -21.70
C VAL A 170 21.28 13.89 -21.32
N LEU A 171 21.58 14.52 -20.19
CA LEU A 171 22.96 14.68 -19.72
C LEU A 171 23.64 13.32 -19.45
N HIS A 172 22.91 12.38 -18.86
CA HIS A 172 23.42 11.02 -18.63
C HIS A 172 23.68 10.27 -19.94
N ALA A 173 22.74 10.30 -20.89
CA ALA A 173 22.90 9.64 -22.20
C ALA A 173 24.11 10.21 -22.95
N ARG A 174 24.25 11.54 -22.99
CA ARG A 174 25.40 12.19 -23.64
C ARG A 174 26.74 11.85 -22.99
N ARG A 175 26.79 11.74 -21.66
CA ARG A 175 28.01 11.28 -20.95
C ARG A 175 28.35 9.83 -21.28
N ALA A 176 27.36 8.99 -21.54
CA ALA A 176 27.54 7.61 -21.97
C ALA A 176 27.84 7.46 -23.48
N GLY A 177 27.80 8.55 -24.26
CA GLY A 177 27.97 8.52 -25.73
C GLY A 177 26.74 7.98 -26.48
N GLU A 178 25.58 7.95 -25.83
CA GLU A 178 24.32 7.47 -26.38
C GLU A 178 23.51 8.60 -27.02
N ALA A 179 22.52 8.25 -27.85
CA ALA A 179 21.57 9.20 -28.42
C ALA A 179 20.65 9.78 -27.34
N ASP A 180 20.15 11.00 -27.55
CA ASP A 180 19.24 11.65 -26.63
C ASP A 180 17.96 10.80 -26.42
N PRO A 181 17.56 10.52 -25.16
CA PRO A 181 16.41 9.68 -24.87
C PRO A 181 15.10 10.37 -25.24
N ALA A 182 14.05 9.57 -25.49
CA ALA A 182 12.71 10.10 -25.71
C ALA A 182 12.22 10.90 -24.48
N PRO A 183 11.51 12.03 -24.67
CA PRO A 183 11.00 12.82 -23.56
C PRO A 183 10.08 12.01 -22.65
N ILE A 184 10.33 12.09 -21.34
CA ILE A 184 9.51 11.51 -20.29
C ILE A 184 8.11 12.14 -20.36
N ARG A 185 7.09 11.29 -20.41
CA ARG A 185 5.68 11.70 -20.30
C ARG A 185 5.10 11.27 -18.97
N THR A 186 4.29 12.13 -18.38
CA THR A 186 3.58 11.81 -17.15
C THR A 186 2.36 10.96 -17.45
N ALA A 187 2.14 9.89 -16.68
CA ALA A 187 1.04 8.97 -16.90
C ALA A 187 -0.30 9.47 -16.33
N TRP A 188 -0.28 10.43 -15.41
CA TRP A 188 -1.46 10.84 -14.65
C TRP A 188 -2.58 11.49 -15.50
N PRO A 189 -2.32 12.33 -16.53
CA PRO A 189 -3.40 12.94 -17.29
C PRO A 189 -4.16 11.90 -18.12
N THR A 190 -3.44 11.02 -18.81
CA THR A 190 -4.06 9.89 -19.54
C THR A 190 -4.86 8.99 -18.60
N ARG A 191 -4.34 8.66 -17.42
CA ARG A 191 -5.07 7.87 -16.42
C ARG A 191 -6.35 8.57 -15.95
N LEU A 192 -6.30 9.89 -15.74
CA LEU A 192 -7.49 10.66 -15.34
C LEU A 192 -8.56 10.62 -16.43
N VAL A 193 -8.17 10.81 -17.70
CA VAL A 193 -9.10 10.73 -18.84
C VAL A 193 -9.74 9.35 -18.92
N HIS A 194 -8.96 8.28 -18.81
CA HIS A 194 -9.47 6.91 -18.83
C HIS A 194 -10.42 6.65 -17.64
N ALA A 195 -10.07 7.13 -16.45
CA ALA A 195 -10.91 6.96 -15.28
C ALA A 195 -12.27 7.67 -15.47
N VAL A 196 -12.25 8.90 -15.99
CA VAL A 196 -13.47 9.68 -16.27
C VAL A 196 -14.34 8.99 -17.32
N GLN A 197 -13.74 8.42 -18.35
CA GLN A 197 -14.46 7.66 -19.38
C GLN A 197 -15.07 6.38 -18.82
N ALA A 198 -14.34 5.63 -17.99
CA ALA A 198 -14.83 4.41 -17.34
C ALA A 198 -16.02 4.69 -16.42
N GLU A 199 -15.98 5.79 -15.65
CA GLU A 199 -17.11 6.20 -14.82
C GLU A 199 -18.31 6.59 -15.69
N GLN A 200 -18.09 7.37 -16.75
CA GLN A 200 -19.17 7.79 -17.63
C GLN A 200 -19.85 6.59 -18.30
N ALA A 201 -19.07 5.60 -18.74
CA ALA A 201 -19.57 4.34 -19.30
C ALA A 201 -20.38 3.53 -18.28
N HIS A 202 -19.93 3.48 -17.03
CA HIS A 202 -20.67 2.87 -15.94
C HIS A 202 -22.03 3.55 -15.71
N ARG A 203 -22.08 4.89 -15.65
CA ARG A 203 -23.35 5.61 -15.47
C ARG A 203 -24.31 5.43 -16.65
N THR A 204 -23.80 5.38 -17.88
CA THR A 204 -24.65 5.14 -19.05
C THR A 204 -25.23 3.74 -19.02
N ALA A 205 -24.43 2.72 -18.68
CA ALA A 205 -24.90 1.34 -18.54
C ALA A 205 -25.95 1.19 -17.43
N GLU A 206 -25.76 1.84 -16.27
CA GLU A 206 -26.77 1.85 -15.21
C GLU A 206 -28.08 2.51 -15.65
N ALA A 207 -27.99 3.66 -16.33
CA ALA A 207 -29.18 4.36 -16.79
C ALA A 207 -29.90 3.61 -17.93
N GLU A 208 -29.19 2.85 -18.75
CA GLU A 208 -29.77 1.98 -19.79
C GLU A 208 -30.52 0.79 -19.19
N GLU A 209 -29.95 0.15 -18.17
CA GLU A 209 -30.61 -0.93 -17.44
C GLU A 209 -31.86 -0.43 -16.68
N GLU A 210 -31.79 0.75 -16.04
CA GLU A 210 -32.97 1.37 -15.41
C GLU A 210 -34.10 1.68 -16.41
N ARG A 211 -33.74 2.01 -17.66
CA ARG A 211 -34.70 2.26 -18.74
C ARG A 211 -35.20 0.98 -19.41
N ARG A 212 -34.57 -0.16 -19.16
CA ARG A 212 -34.91 -1.42 -19.81
C ARG A 212 -36.26 -1.93 -19.31
N VAL A 213 -37.24 -1.94 -20.22
CA VAL A 213 -38.52 -2.60 -19.97
C VAL A 213 -38.34 -4.09 -20.24
N PRO A 214 -38.69 -5.00 -19.30
CA PRO A 214 -38.59 -6.43 -19.52
C PRO A 214 -39.44 -6.86 -20.71
N SER A 215 -38.84 -7.51 -21.71
CA SER A 215 -39.58 -8.10 -22.81
C SER A 215 -40.36 -9.33 -22.34
N LEU A 216 -41.42 -9.70 -23.06
CA LEU A 216 -42.16 -10.96 -22.83
C LEU A 216 -41.26 -12.21 -22.96
N GLU A 217 -40.16 -12.11 -23.70
CA GLU A 217 -39.13 -13.16 -23.81
C GLU A 217 -38.25 -13.22 -22.55
N ASP A 218 -37.88 -12.08 -21.97
CA ASP A 218 -37.10 -12.00 -20.71
C ASP A 218 -37.88 -12.60 -19.53
N VAL A 219 -39.22 -12.48 -19.54
CA VAL A 219 -40.11 -13.07 -18.54
C VAL A 219 -40.19 -14.61 -18.67
N LYS A 220 -40.08 -15.14 -19.90
CA LYS A 220 -40.10 -16.59 -20.16
C LYS A 220 -38.77 -17.27 -19.81
N ASP A 221 -37.66 -16.54 -19.87
CA ASP A 221 -36.31 -17.05 -19.58
C ASP A 221 -35.78 -16.62 -18.19
N ALA A 222 -36.70 -16.26 -17.27
CA ALA A 222 -36.42 -15.71 -15.93
C ALA A 222 -35.49 -16.55 -15.02
N GLY A 223 -35.11 -17.76 -15.44
CA GLY A 223 -34.13 -18.61 -14.75
C GLY A 223 -32.67 -18.31 -15.10
N ARG A 224 -32.38 -17.55 -16.17
CA ARG A 224 -31.01 -17.22 -16.58
C ARG A 224 -30.78 -15.70 -16.53
N PRO A 225 -30.02 -15.18 -15.54
CA PRO A 225 -29.69 -13.76 -15.52
C PRO A 225 -28.88 -13.41 -16.79
N ALA A 226 -29.30 -12.35 -17.49
CA ALA A 226 -28.54 -11.81 -18.60
C ALA A 226 -27.11 -11.46 -18.13
N PRO A 227 -26.08 -11.68 -18.96
CA PRO A 227 -24.73 -11.29 -18.59
C PRO A 227 -24.68 -9.78 -18.31
N PRO A 228 -24.06 -9.35 -17.20
CA PRO A 228 -23.97 -7.93 -16.87
C PRO A 228 -23.21 -7.19 -17.97
N ASP A 229 -23.66 -5.98 -18.30
CA ASP A 229 -22.97 -5.09 -19.23
C ASP A 229 -21.49 -4.95 -18.80
N PRO A 230 -20.50 -5.21 -19.69
CA PRO A 230 -19.09 -5.10 -19.37
C PRO A 230 -18.67 -3.69 -18.89
N ALA A 231 -19.43 -2.64 -19.23
CA ALA A 231 -19.21 -1.28 -18.74
C ALA A 231 -19.74 -1.07 -17.31
N ARG A 232 -20.60 -1.96 -16.80
CA ARG A 232 -21.15 -1.85 -15.45
C ARG A 232 -20.15 -2.33 -14.42
N LEU A 233 -19.61 -1.39 -13.65
CA LEU A 233 -18.72 -1.66 -12.55
C LEU A 233 -19.49 -2.20 -11.34
N THR A 234 -18.88 -3.15 -10.64
CA THR A 234 -19.29 -3.49 -9.27
C THR A 234 -19.03 -2.31 -8.34
N PHE A 235 -19.72 -2.27 -7.19
CA PHE A 235 -19.49 -1.24 -6.17
C PHE A 235 -18.01 -1.12 -5.76
N ALA A 236 -17.31 -2.26 -5.63
CA ALA A 236 -15.89 -2.26 -5.27
C ALA A 236 -14.99 -1.65 -6.37
N GLN A 237 -15.28 -1.96 -7.63
CA GLN A 237 -14.58 -1.38 -8.78
C GLN A 237 -14.85 0.11 -8.91
N GLN A 238 -16.11 0.54 -8.73
CA GLN A 238 -16.48 1.96 -8.73
C GLN A 238 -15.79 2.71 -7.59
N ALA A 239 -15.83 2.18 -6.36
CA ALA A 239 -15.16 2.81 -5.21
C ALA A 239 -13.64 2.95 -5.42
N HIS A 240 -13.01 1.97 -6.07
CA HIS A 240 -11.60 2.07 -6.45
C HIS A 240 -11.37 3.17 -7.50
N LEU A 241 -12.21 3.23 -8.53
CA LEU A 241 -12.15 4.23 -9.58
C LEU A 241 -12.31 5.66 -9.03
N ILE A 242 -13.24 5.88 -8.09
CA ILE A 242 -13.45 7.18 -7.45
C ILE A 242 -12.24 7.57 -6.58
N HIS A 243 -11.68 6.63 -5.81
CA HIS A 243 -10.46 6.88 -5.04
C HIS A 243 -9.25 7.16 -5.93
N GLU A 244 -9.13 6.48 -7.07
CA GLU A 244 -8.12 6.77 -8.09
C GLU A 244 -8.28 8.20 -8.65
N MET A 245 -9.49 8.58 -9.06
CA MET A 245 -9.77 9.95 -9.50
C MET A 245 -9.39 10.96 -8.42
N PHE A 246 -9.73 10.68 -7.16
CA PHE A 246 -9.41 11.55 -6.04
C PHE A 246 -7.89 11.75 -5.92
N GLY A 247 -7.09 10.70 -6.05
CA GLY A 247 -5.63 10.81 -6.08
C GLY A 247 -5.07 11.58 -7.28
N LEU A 248 -5.68 11.41 -8.46
CA LEU A 248 -5.23 12.03 -9.71
C LEU A 248 -5.53 13.53 -9.76
N ILE A 249 -6.68 13.99 -9.28
CA ILE A 249 -6.99 15.42 -9.27
C ILE A 249 -6.04 16.22 -8.37
N GLY A 250 -5.41 15.58 -7.37
CA GLY A 250 -4.41 16.21 -6.51
C GLY A 250 -3.19 16.76 -7.24
N TYR A 251 -2.84 16.23 -8.42
CA TYR A 251 -1.76 16.78 -9.24
C TYR A 251 -2.05 18.22 -9.69
N ALA A 252 -3.33 18.63 -9.78
CA ALA A 252 -3.71 19.99 -10.16
C ALA A 252 -3.36 21.06 -9.12
N ILE A 253 -3.12 20.66 -7.86
CA ILE A 253 -2.75 21.60 -6.79
C ILE A 253 -1.24 21.90 -6.82
N ASP A 254 -0.43 20.95 -7.32
CA ASP A 254 1.03 21.04 -7.36
C ASP A 254 1.49 21.75 -8.64
N SER A 255 2.00 22.98 -8.48
CA SER A 255 2.55 23.78 -9.59
C SER A 255 3.77 23.15 -10.26
N ASP A 256 4.48 22.25 -9.57
CA ASP A 256 5.58 21.48 -10.15
C ASP A 256 5.08 20.30 -10.99
N SER A 257 3.78 19.99 -10.95
CA SER A 257 3.16 18.86 -11.67
C SER A 257 2.36 19.29 -12.91
N VAL A 258 1.75 20.48 -12.91
CA VAL A 258 1.01 21.02 -14.07
C VAL A 258 0.79 22.54 -13.98
N GLU A 259 0.87 23.24 -15.12
CA GLU A 259 0.56 24.66 -15.22
C GLU A 259 -0.93 24.91 -15.51
N LEU A 260 -1.64 25.46 -14.51
CA LEU A 260 -3.08 25.74 -14.53
C LEU A 260 -3.41 27.18 -14.09
N SER A 261 -2.53 28.14 -14.38
CA SER A 261 -2.70 29.55 -13.99
C SER A 261 -3.96 30.20 -14.59
N ASP A 262 -4.38 29.73 -15.77
CA ASP A 262 -5.61 30.11 -16.48
C ASP A 262 -6.88 29.41 -15.97
N HIS A 263 -6.74 28.45 -15.06
CA HIS A 263 -7.83 27.68 -14.45
C HIS A 263 -7.82 27.81 -12.91
N ALA A 264 -7.67 29.03 -12.41
CA ALA A 264 -7.56 29.31 -10.97
C ALA A 264 -8.80 28.86 -10.17
N ASP A 265 -9.99 28.90 -10.76
CA ASP A 265 -11.24 28.41 -10.18
C ASP A 265 -11.21 26.89 -9.95
N LEU A 266 -10.63 26.15 -10.88
CA LEU A 266 -10.45 24.70 -10.78
C LEU A 266 -9.47 24.36 -9.66
N VAL A 267 -8.31 25.03 -9.64
CA VAL A 267 -7.30 24.83 -8.59
C VAL A 267 -7.87 25.15 -7.21
N ALA A 268 -8.62 26.24 -7.07
CA ALA A 268 -9.29 26.61 -5.82
C ALA A 268 -10.30 25.54 -5.38
N ALA A 269 -11.12 25.02 -6.29
CA ALA A 269 -12.10 23.99 -5.98
C ALA A 269 -11.44 22.66 -5.57
N VAL A 270 -10.32 22.27 -6.20
CA VAL A 270 -9.55 21.09 -5.78
C VAL A 270 -8.92 21.32 -4.40
N ARG A 271 -8.36 22.51 -4.12
CA ARG A 271 -7.84 22.85 -2.78
C ARG A 271 -8.94 22.78 -1.71
N GLU A 272 -10.14 23.28 -1.99
CA GLU A 272 -11.27 23.20 -1.07
C GLU A 272 -11.68 21.75 -0.80
N LEU A 273 -11.74 20.90 -1.83
CA LEU A 273 -12.03 19.48 -1.68
C LEU A 273 -10.99 18.80 -0.77
N TYR A 274 -9.71 19.05 -1.01
CA TYR A 274 -8.62 18.50 -0.20
C TYR A 274 -8.61 19.01 1.24
N ALA A 275 -8.94 20.29 1.44
CA ALA A 275 -9.10 20.86 2.78
C ALA A 275 -10.26 20.20 3.54
N LYS A 276 -11.38 19.89 2.87
CA LYS A 276 -12.50 19.13 3.45
C LYS A 276 -12.13 17.69 3.78
N ALA A 277 -11.29 17.06 2.97
CA ALA A 277 -10.82 15.70 3.21
C ALA A 277 -9.85 15.59 4.39
N GLY A 278 -8.99 16.61 4.57
CA GLY A 278 -8.01 16.67 5.64
C GLY A 278 -7.13 15.41 5.67
N PRO A 279 -7.09 14.64 6.76
CA PRO A 279 -6.29 13.41 6.85
C PRO A 279 -6.76 12.28 5.93
N ASN A 280 -7.95 12.39 5.33
CA ASN A 280 -8.47 11.41 4.37
C ASN A 280 -8.12 11.77 2.91
N ALA A 281 -7.29 12.80 2.69
CA ALA A 281 -6.77 13.12 1.38
C ALA A 281 -5.66 12.12 1.01
N PRO A 282 -5.65 11.56 -0.22
CA PRO A 282 -4.65 10.58 -0.66
C PRO A 282 -3.24 11.15 -0.85
N ARG A 283 -3.05 12.47 -0.69
CA ARG A 283 -1.72 13.08 -0.46
C ARG A 283 -1.80 14.17 0.59
N ALA A 284 -0.69 14.41 1.27
CA ALA A 284 -0.64 15.30 2.42
C ALA A 284 -0.72 16.77 1.96
N PRO A 285 -1.43 17.64 2.70
CA PRO A 285 -1.44 19.10 2.47
C PRO A 285 -0.05 19.73 2.24
N GLU A 286 0.96 19.16 2.91
CA GLU A 286 2.37 19.55 2.88
C GLU A 286 3.03 19.33 1.51
N ASP A 287 2.55 18.35 0.74
CA ASP A 287 3.03 18.06 -0.62
C ASP A 287 2.63 19.15 -1.64
N TYR A 288 1.72 20.05 -1.27
CA TYR A 288 1.13 21.05 -2.16
C TYR A 288 1.59 22.49 -1.88
N ALA A 289 2.43 22.69 -0.87
CA ALA A 289 3.04 23.99 -0.64
C ALA A 289 4.01 24.26 -1.79
N PRO A 290 3.93 25.43 -2.48
CA PRO A 290 4.92 25.78 -3.48
C PRO A 290 6.28 25.72 -2.79
N ARG A 291 7.16 24.82 -3.26
CA ARG A 291 8.50 24.73 -2.71
C ARG A 291 9.16 26.09 -2.92
N PRO A 292 9.74 26.70 -1.86
CA PRO A 292 10.38 27.99 -2.02
C PRO A 292 11.42 27.84 -3.13
N VAL A 293 11.30 28.69 -4.14
CA VAL A 293 12.32 28.82 -5.19
C VAL A 293 13.61 29.13 -4.44
N ARG A 294 14.56 28.19 -4.38
CA ARG A 294 15.91 28.52 -3.95
C ARG A 294 16.39 29.59 -4.92
N ARG A 295 16.43 30.84 -4.45
CA ARG A 295 17.19 31.89 -5.13
C ARG A 295 18.65 31.46 -5.05
N GLU A 296 19.13 30.85 -6.10
CA GLU A 296 20.57 30.70 -6.32
C GLU A 296 21.16 32.12 -6.35
N GLY A 297 21.79 32.55 -5.27
CA GLY A 297 22.50 33.83 -5.26
C GLY A 297 22.68 34.56 -3.93
N GLU A 298 22.01 34.20 -2.84
CA GLU A 298 22.36 34.77 -1.52
C GLU A 298 23.48 33.94 -0.86
N HIS A 299 24.69 34.13 -1.36
CA HIS A 299 25.92 33.92 -0.59
C HIS A 299 26.37 35.28 -0.05
N SER A 300 25.81 35.65 1.11
CA SER A 300 26.35 36.64 2.02
C SER A 300 26.66 35.85 3.30
N ASN A 301 27.78 35.93 4.00
CA ASN A 301 29.03 36.68 3.96
C ASN A 301 29.80 36.14 5.20
N GLY A 302 31.13 36.18 5.26
CA GLY A 302 31.80 35.88 6.54
C GLY A 302 33.26 35.46 6.52
N GLN A 303 34.14 36.25 5.90
CA GLN A 303 35.54 36.30 6.32
C GLN A 303 35.96 37.76 6.53
N ALA A 304 35.78 38.22 7.78
CA ALA A 304 36.67 39.16 8.47
C ALA A 304 37.35 38.31 9.58
N ALA A 305 38.57 38.50 10.04
CA ALA A 305 39.43 39.67 10.20
C ALA A 305 40.91 39.18 10.20
N GLU A 306 41.86 40.00 9.74
CA GLU A 306 42.92 40.60 10.60
C GLU A 306 43.58 39.66 11.61
#